data_AF-A0A7V2XKP8-F1
#
_entry.id   AF-A0A7V2XKP8-F1
#
_cell.length_a   1.000
_cell.length_b   1.000
_cell.length_c   1.000
_cell.angle_alpha   90.00
_cell.angle_beta   90.00
_cell.angle_gamma   90.00
#
_symmetry.space_group_name_H-M   'P 1'
#
loop_
_entity.id
_entity.type
_entity.pdbx_description
1 polymer ?
#
loop_
_entity_poly.entity_id
_entity_poly.type
_entity_poly.pdbx_seq_one_letter_code
_entity_poly.pdbx_strand_id
1 'polypeptide(L)'
;MFHFRSIKFQHWIVGLVSSLVVLLTVVFLLTVLDRFRTAAQDSAGEKFTSVAQRAADALRQQLNTQAQRALAMARGGSSVFFEDGQLQERRVLPLMRAALEQHPGVYSEYFGLPDDDFLQAIGVRGDASVAQTLKAPPATHVALRRIWRDGNGERQEHWRFLDHAGTLLEQRQGSTSYRPTERPWYKGARESAGAFLTEPYVFASTQRGGISIGAALPQGRAVFGIDIDLRSLPDTLAGLQLSPNAFIAILDNQQRILAAAGHGSALTAVPQGALTPLDKAADPRLAALPALLPRVPEDKATVTDLLDAPHVLSARRLDVGGGAAFQVISWAPVSDFTGPVDQARRDVLIASVIVLVLLVPLALLGTRSVTQALSSMAQDSERLRHMDFSAEPHTVHSFLYEIDTLGEAQAIMHRSVKERAAALEVA
;
A
#
# COMPACT_ATOMS: atom_id res chain seq x y z
N MET A 1 -54.53 31.20 11.81
CA MET A 1 -54.37 32.17 12.92
C MET A 1 -53.33 31.61 13.87
N PHE A 2 -52.04 31.85 13.63
CA PHE A 2 -50.97 31.35 14.50
C PHE A 2 -50.81 32.30 15.69
N HIS A 3 -51.18 31.83 16.89
CA HIS A 3 -50.90 32.51 18.15
C HIS A 3 -49.38 32.52 18.38
N PHE A 4 -48.70 33.63 18.10
CA PHE A 4 -47.33 33.83 18.56
C PHE A 4 -47.38 34.03 20.08
N ARG A 5 -47.01 33.00 20.84
CA ARG A 5 -46.64 33.17 22.26
C ARG A 5 -45.49 34.18 22.32
N SER A 6 -45.70 35.31 22.99
CA SER A 6 -44.66 36.31 23.20
C SER A 6 -43.55 35.73 24.09
N ILE A 7 -42.43 35.38 23.47
CA ILE A 7 -41.23 34.91 24.18
C ILE A 7 -40.58 36.14 24.81
N LYS A 8 -40.29 36.11 26.12
CA LYS A 8 -39.51 37.18 26.77
C LYS A 8 -38.18 37.33 26.05
N PHE A 9 -37.82 38.58 25.70
CA PHE A 9 -36.61 38.94 24.95
C PHE A 9 -35.33 38.24 25.47
N GLN A 10 -35.24 38.04 26.79
CA GLN A 10 -34.19 37.27 27.45
C GLN A 10 -34.02 35.84 26.93
N HIS A 11 -35.11 35.07 26.85
CA HIS A 11 -35.06 33.69 26.39
C HIS A 11 -34.75 33.62 24.89
N TRP A 12 -35.18 34.63 24.13
CA TRP A 12 -34.92 34.70 22.70
C TRP A 12 -33.43 34.97 22.41
N ILE A 13 -32.80 35.96 23.05
CA ILE A 13 -31.36 36.24 22.86
C ILE A 13 -30.51 35.06 23.34
N VAL A 14 -30.81 34.51 24.52
CA VAL A 14 -30.07 33.35 25.05
C VAL A 14 -30.14 32.17 24.08
N GLY A 15 -31.35 31.87 23.58
CA GLY A 15 -31.56 30.81 22.60
C GLY A 15 -30.79 31.07 21.31
N LEU A 16 -30.82 32.31 20.82
CA LEU A 16 -30.12 32.72 19.59
C LEU A 16 -28.61 32.55 19.71
N VAL A 17 -27.98 33.13 20.76
CA VAL A 17 -26.53 33.04 20.98
C VAL A 17 -26.09 31.59 21.19
N SER A 18 -26.81 30.83 22.01
CA SER A 18 -26.49 29.42 22.28
C SER A 18 -26.63 28.57 21.00
N SER A 19 -27.69 28.80 20.22
CA SER A 19 -27.89 28.11 18.94
C SER A 19 -26.79 28.43 17.94
N LEU A 20 -26.31 29.68 17.90
CA LEU A 20 -25.23 30.11 17.02
C LEU A 20 -23.91 29.44 17.39
N VAL A 21 -23.58 29.37 18.70
CA VAL A 21 -22.37 28.68 19.19
C VAL A 21 -22.43 27.19 18.85
N VAL A 22 -23.56 26.52 19.09
CA VAL A 22 -23.74 25.11 18.75
C VAL A 22 -23.63 24.90 17.25
N LEU A 23 -24.28 25.73 16.43
CA LEU A 23 -24.24 25.64 14.98
C LEU A 23 -22.82 25.78 14.44
N LEU A 24 -22.07 26.80 14.89
CA LEU A 24 -20.68 27.03 14.48
C LEU A 24 -19.79 25.85 14.89
N THR A 25 -20.00 25.31 16.10
CA THR A 25 -19.24 24.14 16.58
C THR A 25 -19.53 22.90 15.74
N VAL A 26 -20.81 22.66 15.40
CA VAL A 26 -21.21 21.54 14.54
C VAL A 26 -20.63 21.68 13.14
N VAL A 27 -20.70 22.87 12.54
CA VAL A 27 -20.12 23.12 11.21
C VAL A 27 -18.61 22.91 11.22
N PHE A 28 -17.91 23.48 12.21
CA PHE A 28 -16.47 23.28 12.40
C PHE A 28 -16.12 21.79 12.53
N LEU A 29 -16.86 21.07 13.37
CA LEU A 29 -16.65 19.64 13.58
C LEU A 29 -16.84 18.85 12.28
N LEU A 30 -17.92 19.12 11.54
CA LEU A 30 -18.19 18.45 10.26
C LEU A 30 -17.07 18.71 9.24
N THR A 31 -16.60 19.96 9.11
CA THR A 31 -15.51 20.32 8.19
C THR A 31 -14.18 19.66 8.58
N VAL A 32 -13.84 19.64 9.87
CA VAL A 32 -12.58 19.04 10.34
C VAL A 32 -12.60 17.52 10.18
N LEU A 33 -13.72 16.87 10.50
CA LEU A 33 -13.88 15.43 10.33
C LEU A 33 -13.80 15.01 8.86
N ASP A 34 -14.38 15.79 7.95
CA ASP A 34 -14.27 15.55 6.51
C ASP A 34 -12.83 15.72 6.02
N ARG A 35 -12.16 16.81 6.41
CA ARG A 35 -10.75 17.05 6.07
C ARG A 35 -9.83 15.93 6.54
N PHE A 36 -10.06 15.37 7.71
CA PHE A 36 -9.29 14.24 8.22
C PHE A 36 -9.47 12.97 7.39
N ARG A 37 -10.68 12.69 6.89
CA ARG A 37 -10.93 11.54 6.01
C ARG A 37 -10.19 11.69 4.69
N THR A 38 -10.28 12.85 4.06
CA THR A 38 -9.60 13.14 2.79
C THR A 38 -8.08 13.08 2.97
N ALA A 39 -7.54 13.67 4.04
CA ALA A 39 -6.10 13.61 4.33
C ALA A 39 -5.59 12.19 4.57
N ALA A 40 -6.38 11.33 5.23
CA ALA A 40 -6.03 9.92 5.43
C ALA A 40 -6.00 9.16 4.10
N GLN A 41 -6.97 9.41 3.22
CA GLN A 41 -7.04 8.81 1.88
C GLN A 41 -5.89 9.27 0.98
N ASP A 42 -5.57 10.57 0.99
CA ASP A 42 -4.47 11.12 0.21
C ASP A 42 -3.12 10.56 0.68
N SER A 43 -2.89 10.53 2.01
CA SER A 43 -1.67 9.95 2.58
C SER A 43 -1.54 8.44 2.31
N ALA A 44 -2.65 7.70 2.39
CA ALA A 44 -2.69 6.29 2.02
C ALA A 44 -2.34 6.11 0.54
N GLY A 45 -2.92 6.95 -0.34
CA GLY A 45 -2.69 6.91 -1.78
C GLY A 45 -1.23 7.17 -2.17
N GLU A 46 -0.61 8.21 -1.61
CA GLU A 46 0.80 8.53 -1.85
C GLU A 46 1.73 7.40 -1.39
N LYS A 47 1.51 6.87 -0.18
CA LYS A 47 2.31 5.75 0.35
C LYS A 47 2.18 4.51 -0.52
N PHE A 48 0.97 4.15 -0.94
CA PHE A 48 0.73 2.96 -1.77
C PHE A 48 1.32 3.07 -3.16
N THR A 49 1.22 4.24 -3.78
CA THR A 49 1.88 4.54 -5.06
C THR A 49 3.39 4.32 -4.92
N SER A 50 4.00 4.84 -3.86
CA SER A 50 5.43 4.66 -3.60
C SER A 50 5.82 3.19 -3.36
N VAL A 51 4.99 2.41 -2.67
CA VAL A 51 5.24 0.98 -2.40
C VAL A 51 5.20 0.17 -3.69
N ALA A 52 4.17 0.34 -4.53
CA ALA A 52 4.07 -0.35 -5.81
C ALA A 52 5.22 0.04 -6.75
N GLN A 53 5.60 1.33 -6.75
CA GLN A 53 6.74 1.83 -7.50
C GLN A 53 8.05 1.17 -7.08
N ARG A 54 8.38 1.17 -5.78
CA ARG A 54 9.61 0.55 -5.26
C ARG A 54 9.67 -0.94 -5.56
N ALA A 55 8.56 -1.65 -5.44
CA ALA A 55 8.48 -3.06 -5.75
C ALA A 55 8.74 -3.34 -7.24
N ALA A 56 8.14 -2.56 -8.14
CA ALA A 56 8.37 -2.67 -9.57
C ALA A 56 9.83 -2.35 -9.93
N ASP A 57 10.41 -1.31 -9.32
CA ASP A 57 11.80 -0.92 -9.56
C ASP A 57 12.78 -1.99 -9.04
N ALA A 58 12.52 -2.56 -7.86
CA ALA A 58 13.31 -3.66 -7.30
C ALA A 58 13.27 -4.91 -8.20
N LEU A 59 12.08 -5.31 -8.67
CA LEU A 59 11.92 -6.41 -9.61
C LEU A 59 12.66 -6.13 -10.93
N ARG A 60 12.50 -4.93 -11.49
CA ARG A 60 13.19 -4.52 -12.72
C ARG A 60 14.70 -4.58 -12.55
N GLN A 61 15.22 -4.07 -11.44
CA GLN A 61 16.65 -4.09 -11.15
C GLN A 61 17.16 -5.52 -11.04
N GLN A 62 16.47 -6.38 -10.28
CA GLN A 62 16.82 -7.79 -10.12
C GLN A 62 16.89 -8.49 -11.49
N LEU A 63 15.86 -8.35 -12.32
CA LEU A 63 15.80 -8.96 -13.66
C LEU A 63 16.88 -8.40 -14.59
N ASN A 64 17.10 -7.09 -14.60
CA ASN A 64 18.15 -6.46 -15.39
C ASN A 64 19.55 -6.95 -15.00
N THR A 65 19.82 -7.11 -13.70
CA THR A 65 21.10 -7.67 -13.23
C THR A 65 21.32 -9.08 -13.78
N GLN A 66 20.31 -9.94 -13.74
CA GLN A 66 20.41 -11.29 -14.30
C GLN A 66 20.56 -11.27 -15.83
N ALA A 67 19.84 -10.38 -16.52
CA ALA A 67 19.95 -10.19 -17.97
C ALA A 67 21.35 -9.75 -18.42
N GLN A 68 21.96 -8.80 -17.69
CA GLN A 68 23.34 -8.39 -17.96
C GLN A 68 24.33 -9.52 -17.68
N ARG A 69 24.11 -10.35 -16.66
CA ARG A 69 24.94 -11.54 -16.44
C ARG A 69 24.81 -12.55 -17.58
N ALA A 70 23.59 -12.83 -18.03
CA ALA A 70 23.37 -13.72 -19.17
C ALA A 70 24.13 -13.24 -20.41
N LEU A 71 24.06 -11.94 -20.70
CA LEU A 71 24.78 -11.31 -21.80
C LEU A 71 26.30 -11.38 -21.64
N ALA A 72 26.82 -11.11 -20.45
CA ALA A 72 28.25 -11.20 -20.17
C ALA A 72 28.77 -12.63 -20.37
N MET A 73 28.04 -13.62 -19.86
CA MET A 73 28.36 -15.03 -20.03
C MET A 73 28.31 -15.46 -21.51
N ALA A 74 27.29 -15.01 -22.26
CA ALA A 74 27.16 -15.33 -23.67
C ALA A 74 28.26 -14.69 -24.54
N ARG A 75 28.62 -13.42 -24.27
CA ARG A 75 29.64 -12.69 -25.04
C ARG A 75 31.05 -13.16 -24.71
N GLY A 76 31.39 -13.30 -23.43
CA GLY A 76 32.71 -13.76 -22.99
C GLY A 76 32.94 -15.25 -23.19
N GLY A 77 31.86 -16.04 -23.22
CA GLY A 77 31.93 -17.50 -23.18
C GLY A 77 32.26 -18.19 -24.49
N SER A 78 32.01 -17.56 -25.65
CA SER A 78 32.10 -18.25 -26.94
C SER A 78 33.50 -18.79 -27.26
N SER A 79 34.57 -18.06 -26.92
CA SER A 79 35.96 -18.49 -27.14
C SER A 79 36.58 -19.23 -25.94
N VAL A 80 36.11 -18.97 -24.72
CA VAL A 80 36.70 -19.54 -23.50
C VAL A 80 36.08 -20.90 -23.15
N PHE A 81 34.77 -21.06 -23.37
CA PHE A 81 34.01 -22.23 -22.95
C PHE A 81 33.96 -23.33 -23.99
N PHE A 82 34.33 -23.04 -25.24
CA PHE A 82 34.33 -23.99 -26.33
C PHE A 82 35.75 -24.31 -26.78
N GLU A 83 36.01 -25.59 -27.03
CA GLU A 83 37.25 -26.11 -27.60
C GLU A 83 36.83 -27.16 -28.63
N ASP A 84 37.34 -27.05 -29.86
CA ASP A 84 36.94 -27.86 -31.02
C ASP A 84 35.42 -27.93 -31.26
N GLY A 85 34.73 -26.81 -30.97
CA GLY A 85 33.28 -26.70 -31.13
C GLY A 85 32.46 -27.38 -30.02
N GLN A 86 33.11 -28.00 -29.04
CA GLN A 86 32.48 -28.69 -27.92
C GLN A 86 32.52 -27.84 -26.64
N LEU A 87 31.41 -27.83 -25.90
CA LEU A 87 31.32 -27.13 -24.61
C LEU A 87 32.16 -27.85 -23.56
N GLN A 88 33.13 -27.15 -22.99
CA GLN A 88 34.06 -27.70 -22.01
C GLN A 88 33.52 -27.57 -20.59
N GLU A 89 32.86 -28.64 -20.10
CA GLU A 89 32.27 -28.69 -18.75
C GLU A 89 33.23 -28.26 -17.64
N ARG A 90 34.50 -28.67 -17.74
CA ARG A 90 35.55 -28.37 -16.75
C ARG A 90 35.80 -26.87 -16.59
N ARG A 91 35.52 -26.07 -17.63
CA ARG A 91 35.70 -24.62 -17.64
C ARG A 91 34.46 -23.87 -17.14
N VAL A 92 33.26 -24.37 -17.45
CA VAL A 92 32.00 -23.67 -17.15
C VAL A 92 31.38 -24.06 -15.81
N LEU A 93 31.47 -25.32 -15.39
CA LEU A 93 30.81 -25.80 -14.18
C LEU A 93 31.28 -25.10 -12.90
N PRO A 94 32.58 -24.82 -12.69
CA PRO A 94 33.02 -24.06 -11.51
C PRO A 94 32.43 -22.65 -11.46
N LEU A 95 32.32 -21.98 -12.62
CA LEU A 95 31.75 -20.63 -12.73
C LEU A 95 30.25 -20.64 -12.42
N MET A 96 29.50 -21.58 -13.01
CA MET A 96 28.05 -21.73 -12.76
C MET A 96 27.77 -22.06 -11.29
N ARG A 97 28.57 -22.94 -10.68
CA ARG A 97 28.47 -23.25 -9.25
C ARG A 97 28.71 -22.02 -8.40
N ALA A 98 29.79 -21.27 -8.65
CA ALA A 98 30.08 -20.04 -7.92
C ALA A 98 28.95 -19.01 -8.09
N ALA A 99 28.38 -18.87 -9.28
CA ALA A 99 27.25 -17.97 -9.53
C ALA A 99 26.00 -18.38 -8.73
N LEU A 100 25.70 -19.67 -8.63
CA LEU A 100 24.58 -20.19 -7.84
C LEU A 100 24.73 -19.96 -6.33
N GLU A 101 25.97 -19.94 -5.81
CA GLU A 101 26.23 -19.56 -4.41
C GLU A 101 26.01 -18.06 -4.18
N GLN A 102 26.46 -17.21 -5.10
CA GLN A 102 26.38 -15.75 -4.96
C GLN A 102 24.96 -15.20 -5.21
N HIS A 103 24.10 -15.97 -5.88
CA HIS A 103 22.77 -15.56 -6.27
C HIS A 103 21.70 -16.57 -5.83
N PRO A 104 21.28 -16.55 -4.55
CA PRO A 104 20.30 -17.50 -4.01
C PRO A 104 18.94 -17.45 -4.72
N GLY A 105 18.56 -16.31 -5.32
CA GLY A 105 17.34 -16.17 -6.13
C GLY A 105 17.41 -16.82 -7.52
N VAL A 106 18.58 -17.28 -7.96
CA VAL A 106 18.75 -18.02 -9.22
C VAL A 106 18.57 -19.50 -8.94
N TYR A 107 17.64 -20.13 -9.65
CA TYR A 107 17.36 -21.55 -9.53
C TYR A 107 18.39 -22.40 -10.28
N SER A 108 18.64 -22.06 -11.55
CA SER A 108 19.58 -22.81 -12.37
C SER A 108 20.25 -21.93 -13.42
N GLU A 109 21.43 -22.34 -13.83
CA GLU A 109 22.12 -21.79 -15.01
C GLU A 109 22.39 -22.93 -15.98
N TYR A 110 22.38 -22.64 -17.29
CA TYR A 110 22.53 -23.69 -18.28
C TYR A 110 22.96 -23.19 -19.66
N PHE A 111 23.46 -24.12 -20.48
CA PHE A 111 23.70 -23.97 -21.90
C PHE A 111 22.82 -24.94 -22.68
N GLY A 112 22.10 -24.43 -23.69
CA GLY A 112 21.50 -25.25 -24.74
C GLY A 112 22.24 -25.07 -26.04
N LEU A 113 22.56 -26.17 -26.71
CA LEU A 113 23.27 -26.19 -27.98
C LEU A 113 22.29 -26.44 -29.15
N PRO A 114 22.66 -26.08 -30.40
CA PRO A 114 21.78 -26.24 -31.57
C PRO A 114 21.43 -27.68 -31.94
N ASP A 115 22.30 -28.63 -31.58
CA ASP A 115 22.09 -30.08 -31.69
C ASP A 115 21.25 -30.66 -30.54
N ASP A 116 20.72 -29.75 -29.70
CA ASP A 116 19.82 -30.04 -28.60
C ASP A 116 20.55 -30.66 -27.39
N ASP A 117 21.88 -30.64 -27.37
CA ASP A 117 22.70 -30.92 -26.20
C ASP A 117 22.46 -29.87 -25.10
N PHE A 118 22.58 -30.28 -23.85
CA PHE A 118 22.22 -29.44 -22.71
C PHE A 118 23.18 -29.65 -21.54
N LEU A 119 23.61 -28.57 -20.90
CA LEU A 119 24.33 -28.60 -19.63
C LEU A 119 23.67 -27.65 -18.65
N GLN A 120 23.29 -28.13 -17.47
CA GLN A 120 22.63 -27.34 -16.43
C GLN A 120 23.24 -27.58 -15.06
N ALA A 121 23.34 -26.51 -14.28
CA ALA A 121 23.62 -26.55 -12.85
C ALA A 121 22.42 -25.98 -12.09
N ILE A 122 21.93 -26.70 -11.09
CA ILE A 122 20.75 -26.38 -10.30
C ILE A 122 21.16 -26.18 -8.85
N GLY A 123 20.79 -25.05 -8.25
CA GLY A 123 20.97 -24.79 -6.83
C GLY A 123 19.89 -25.49 -6.01
N VAL A 124 20.18 -26.68 -5.50
CA VAL A 124 19.25 -27.44 -4.63
C VAL A 124 19.25 -26.82 -3.23
N ARG A 125 20.43 -26.46 -2.69
CA ARG A 125 20.61 -25.68 -1.44
C ARG A 125 19.75 -26.17 -0.26
N GLY A 126 19.54 -27.49 -0.15
CA GLY A 126 18.69 -28.07 0.90
C GLY A 126 17.19 -27.78 0.78
N ASP A 127 16.73 -27.18 -0.32
CA ASP A 127 15.30 -26.97 -0.60
C ASP A 127 14.62 -28.33 -0.77
N ALA A 128 13.81 -28.71 0.23
CA ALA A 128 13.15 -30.01 0.29
C ALA A 128 12.27 -30.28 -0.94
N SER A 129 11.60 -29.26 -1.47
CA SER A 129 10.76 -29.41 -2.65
C SER A 129 11.60 -29.59 -3.92
N VAL A 130 12.72 -28.90 -4.09
CA VAL A 130 13.63 -29.14 -5.24
C VAL A 130 14.25 -30.52 -5.13
N ALA A 131 14.75 -30.88 -3.94
CA ALA A 131 15.32 -32.19 -3.67
C ALA A 131 14.33 -33.33 -3.95
N GLN A 132 13.07 -33.17 -3.55
CA GLN A 132 12.02 -34.16 -3.82
C GLN A 132 11.72 -34.32 -5.31
N THR A 133 11.54 -33.23 -6.05
CA THR A 133 11.28 -33.32 -7.51
C THR A 133 12.44 -33.98 -8.24
N LEU A 134 13.67 -33.59 -7.90
CA LEU A 134 14.87 -34.16 -8.52
C LEU A 134 15.23 -35.53 -7.96
N LYS A 135 14.51 -36.04 -6.93
CA LYS A 135 14.89 -37.23 -6.16
C LYS A 135 16.36 -37.18 -5.72
N ALA A 136 16.82 -36.01 -5.30
CA ALA A 136 18.21 -35.79 -4.92
C ALA A 136 18.50 -36.44 -3.56
N PRO A 137 19.69 -37.03 -3.35
CA PRO A 137 20.07 -37.58 -2.05
C PRO A 137 20.16 -36.48 -0.98
N PRO A 138 20.05 -36.84 0.32
CA PRO A 138 20.29 -35.90 1.41
C PRO A 138 21.64 -35.19 1.28
N ALA A 139 21.71 -33.94 1.77
CA ALA A 139 22.88 -33.06 1.66
C ALA A 139 23.25 -32.57 0.25
N THR A 140 22.44 -32.85 -0.77
CA THR A 140 22.63 -32.24 -2.11
C THR A 140 22.53 -30.72 -2.02
N HIS A 141 23.60 -30.05 -2.42
CA HIS A 141 23.67 -28.60 -2.54
C HIS A 141 23.52 -28.15 -4.00
N VAL A 142 24.14 -28.86 -4.93
CA VAL A 142 24.08 -28.61 -6.37
C VAL A 142 23.74 -29.89 -7.13
N ALA A 143 22.82 -29.82 -8.09
CA ALA A 143 22.58 -30.89 -9.05
C ALA A 143 23.04 -30.46 -10.46
N LEU A 144 23.81 -31.30 -11.13
CA LEU A 144 24.26 -31.10 -12.49
C LEU A 144 23.52 -32.03 -13.43
N ARG A 145 23.06 -31.52 -14.57
CA ARG A 145 22.38 -32.29 -15.61
C ARG A 145 23.08 -32.08 -16.95
N ARG A 146 23.52 -33.17 -17.57
CA ARG A 146 24.00 -33.19 -18.96
C ARG A 146 23.01 -33.98 -19.82
N ILE A 147 22.74 -33.50 -21.03
CA ILE A 147 21.96 -34.21 -22.04
C ILE A 147 22.77 -34.23 -23.33
N TRP A 148 22.82 -35.40 -23.97
CA TRP A 148 23.49 -35.61 -25.25
C TRP A 148 22.79 -36.72 -26.04
N ARG A 149 23.16 -36.88 -27.31
CA ARG A 149 22.78 -38.05 -28.11
C ARG A 149 23.87 -39.11 -28.07
N ASP A 150 23.51 -40.35 -27.77
CA ASP A 150 24.44 -41.47 -27.84
C ASP A 150 24.69 -41.93 -29.29
N GLY A 151 25.53 -42.95 -29.46
CA GLY A 151 25.87 -43.51 -30.77
C GLY A 151 24.69 -44.15 -31.53
N ASN A 152 23.57 -44.40 -30.86
CA ASN A 152 22.33 -44.91 -31.47
C ASN A 152 21.35 -43.78 -31.83
N GLY A 153 21.71 -42.53 -31.54
CA GLY A 153 20.87 -41.35 -31.75
C GLY A 153 19.81 -41.15 -30.66
N GLU A 154 19.78 -42.00 -29.63
CA GLU A 154 18.90 -41.85 -28.48
C GLU A 154 19.43 -40.75 -27.56
N ARG A 155 18.49 -40.00 -26.98
CA ARG A 155 18.84 -38.89 -26.10
C ARG A 155 18.98 -39.38 -24.68
N GLN A 156 20.18 -39.23 -24.14
CA GLN A 156 20.54 -39.63 -22.79
C GLN A 156 20.66 -38.40 -21.90
N GLU A 157 20.35 -38.56 -20.62
CA GLU A 157 20.63 -37.60 -19.56
C GLU A 157 21.50 -38.22 -18.46
N HIS A 158 22.38 -37.40 -17.90
CA HIS A 158 23.24 -37.76 -16.77
C HIS A 158 23.13 -36.70 -15.69
N TRP A 159 22.74 -37.16 -14.51
CA TRP A 159 22.61 -36.38 -13.29
C TRP A 159 23.80 -36.66 -12.37
N ARG A 160 24.38 -35.60 -11.81
CA ARG A 160 25.38 -35.66 -10.72
C ARG A 160 24.91 -34.78 -9.57
N PHE A 161 24.82 -35.34 -8.38
CA PHE A 161 24.41 -34.64 -7.17
C PHE A 161 25.63 -34.39 -6.31
N LEU A 162 25.88 -33.13 -5.98
CA LEU A 162 27.06 -32.69 -5.26
C LEU A 162 26.67 -32.09 -3.92
N ASP A 163 27.49 -32.33 -2.89
CA ASP A 163 27.40 -31.61 -1.63
C ASP A 163 27.90 -30.16 -1.76
N HIS A 164 27.91 -29.42 -0.65
CA HIS A 164 28.39 -28.03 -0.61
C HIS A 164 29.88 -27.89 -1.00
N ALA A 165 30.73 -28.87 -0.61
CA ALA A 165 32.14 -28.88 -0.97
C ALA A 165 32.36 -29.25 -2.46
N GLY A 166 31.36 -29.80 -3.13
CA GLY A 166 31.45 -30.30 -4.51
C GLY A 166 31.81 -31.78 -4.60
N THR A 167 31.75 -32.51 -3.50
CA THR A 167 31.92 -33.96 -3.48
C THR A 167 30.71 -34.61 -4.14
N LEU A 168 30.95 -35.59 -5.01
CA LEU A 168 29.88 -36.38 -5.63
C LEU A 168 29.21 -37.26 -4.57
N LEU A 169 27.90 -37.07 -4.40
CA LEU A 169 27.05 -37.88 -3.52
C LEU A 169 26.44 -39.05 -4.29
N GLU A 170 25.86 -38.76 -5.46
CA GLU A 170 25.18 -39.74 -6.30
C GLU A 170 25.26 -39.31 -7.77
N GLN A 171 25.23 -40.27 -8.68
CA GLN A 171 25.03 -40.03 -10.11
C GLN A 171 24.01 -41.00 -10.69
N ARG A 172 23.25 -40.53 -11.69
CA ARG A 172 22.24 -41.34 -12.38
C ARG A 172 22.21 -41.04 -13.86
N GLN A 173 22.00 -42.07 -14.66
CA GLN A 173 21.86 -41.94 -16.11
C GLN A 173 20.54 -42.56 -16.57
N GLY A 174 19.95 -42.00 -17.61
CA GLY A 174 18.76 -42.56 -18.25
C GLY A 174 18.39 -41.84 -19.53
N SER A 175 17.36 -42.31 -20.21
CA SER A 175 16.81 -41.66 -21.41
C SER A 175 16.00 -40.41 -21.07
N THR A 176 15.98 -39.41 -21.96
CA THR A 176 15.16 -38.20 -21.77
C THR A 176 14.53 -37.72 -23.08
N SER A 177 13.34 -37.12 -22.99
CA SER A 177 12.68 -36.46 -24.12
C SER A 177 12.90 -34.94 -24.14
N TYR A 178 13.64 -34.39 -23.18
CA TYR A 178 13.83 -32.95 -23.04
C TYR A 178 14.64 -32.35 -24.19
N ARG A 179 14.09 -31.29 -24.81
CA ARG A 179 14.70 -30.56 -25.91
C ARG A 179 14.89 -29.09 -25.54
N PRO A 180 16.13 -28.63 -25.28
CA PRO A 180 16.36 -27.22 -24.94
C PRO A 180 15.95 -26.27 -26.07
N THR A 181 16.10 -26.68 -27.33
CA THR A 181 15.81 -25.81 -28.50
C THR A 181 14.33 -25.51 -28.69
N GLU A 182 13.44 -26.36 -28.14
CA GLU A 182 12.00 -26.17 -28.21
C GLU A 182 11.47 -25.18 -27.16
N ARG A 183 12.28 -24.86 -26.15
CA ARG A 183 11.87 -24.08 -24.99
C ARG A 183 11.79 -22.58 -25.32
N PRO A 184 10.88 -21.83 -24.66
CA PRO A 184 10.71 -20.39 -24.91
C PRO A 184 12.01 -19.58 -24.78
N TRP A 185 12.82 -19.88 -23.76
CA TRP A 185 14.08 -19.18 -23.50
C TRP A 185 15.11 -19.35 -24.62
N TYR A 186 15.12 -20.51 -25.28
CA TYR A 186 16.05 -20.76 -26.38
C TYR A 186 15.58 -20.02 -27.62
N LYS A 187 14.33 -20.24 -28.04
CA LYS A 187 13.72 -19.60 -29.21
C LYS A 187 13.81 -18.08 -29.15
N GLY A 188 13.36 -17.49 -28.05
CA GLY A 188 13.36 -16.03 -27.91
C GLY A 188 14.78 -15.43 -27.85
N ALA A 189 15.74 -16.11 -27.22
CA ALA A 189 17.11 -15.65 -27.21
C ALA A 189 17.77 -15.73 -28.60
N ARG A 190 17.39 -16.70 -29.44
CA ARG A 190 17.88 -16.82 -30.83
C ARG A 190 17.38 -15.70 -31.73
N GLU A 191 16.22 -15.13 -31.43
CA GLU A 191 15.58 -14.06 -32.19
C GLU A 191 15.91 -12.66 -31.64
N SER A 192 16.49 -12.58 -30.43
CA SER A 192 16.86 -11.32 -29.77
C SER A 192 18.31 -10.92 -30.04
N ALA A 193 18.54 -9.61 -30.22
CA ALA A 193 19.88 -9.03 -30.26
C ALA A 193 20.55 -8.95 -28.86
N GLY A 194 19.78 -9.15 -27.80
CA GLY A 194 20.22 -9.04 -26.42
C GLY A 194 19.76 -10.23 -25.56
N ALA A 195 19.66 -10.01 -24.25
CA ALA A 195 18.98 -10.96 -23.37
C ALA A 195 17.48 -10.99 -23.74
N PHE A 196 16.88 -12.16 -23.59
CA PHE A 196 15.46 -12.41 -23.78
C PHE A 196 14.89 -12.94 -22.47
N LEU A 197 13.82 -12.32 -21.97
CA LEU A 197 13.09 -12.77 -20.80
C LEU A 197 11.81 -13.47 -21.25
N THR A 198 11.56 -14.69 -20.76
CA THR A 198 10.34 -15.42 -21.09
C THR A 198 9.13 -14.88 -20.32
N GLU A 199 7.93 -15.08 -20.87
CA GLU A 199 6.72 -15.14 -20.03
C GLU A 199 6.86 -16.28 -18.98
N PRO A 200 6.16 -16.20 -17.83
CA PRO A 200 6.24 -17.23 -16.81
C PRO A 200 5.68 -18.57 -17.28
N TYR A 201 6.42 -19.65 -17.02
CA TYR A 201 6.04 -21.02 -17.40
C TYR A 201 6.51 -22.05 -16.38
N VAL A 202 6.00 -23.28 -16.51
CA VAL A 202 6.39 -24.38 -15.63
C VAL A 202 7.69 -25.01 -16.12
N PHE A 203 8.73 -24.98 -15.29
CA PHE A 203 10.02 -25.60 -15.58
C PHE A 203 9.93 -27.12 -15.63
N ALA A 204 10.57 -27.72 -16.63
CA ALA A 204 10.56 -29.18 -16.80
C ALA A 204 11.28 -29.91 -15.65
N SER A 205 12.31 -29.29 -15.05
CA SER A 205 13.13 -29.91 -13.99
C SER A 205 12.47 -29.85 -12.61
N THR A 206 11.76 -28.77 -12.27
CA THR A 206 11.11 -28.63 -10.94
C THR A 206 9.62 -28.88 -10.94
N GLN A 207 8.97 -28.84 -12.11
CA GLN A 207 7.50 -28.79 -12.22
C GLN A 207 6.90 -27.57 -11.49
N ARG A 208 7.65 -26.44 -11.44
CA ARG A 208 7.22 -25.19 -10.81
C ARG A 208 7.23 -24.02 -11.77
N GLY A 209 6.41 -23.01 -11.47
CA GLY A 209 6.42 -21.73 -12.17
C GLY A 209 7.75 -20.99 -11.99
N GLY A 210 8.25 -20.45 -13.08
CA GLY A 210 9.51 -19.74 -13.14
C GLY A 210 9.61 -18.85 -14.36
N ILE A 211 10.64 -18.02 -14.39
CA ILE A 211 10.97 -17.15 -15.51
C ILE A 211 12.40 -17.46 -15.94
N SER A 212 12.64 -17.56 -17.24
CA SER A 212 13.97 -17.79 -17.79
C SER A 212 14.48 -16.55 -18.51
N ILE A 213 15.77 -16.28 -18.37
CA ILE A 213 16.53 -15.29 -19.13
C ILE A 213 17.47 -16.04 -20.04
N GLY A 214 17.35 -15.86 -21.35
CA GLY A 214 18.24 -16.46 -22.35
C GLY A 214 19.08 -15.39 -23.06
N ALA A 215 20.34 -15.71 -23.37
CA ALA A 215 21.20 -14.90 -24.22
C ALA A 215 21.93 -15.80 -25.23
N ALA A 216 21.80 -15.49 -26.52
CA ALA A 216 22.48 -16.24 -27.57
C ALA A 216 23.98 -15.94 -27.58
N LEU A 217 24.79 -16.98 -27.69
CA LEU A 217 26.22 -16.84 -27.91
C LEU A 217 26.50 -16.42 -29.38
N PRO A 218 27.59 -15.68 -29.63
CA PRO A 218 28.04 -15.33 -30.97
C PRO A 218 28.06 -16.51 -31.94
N GLN A 219 27.72 -16.25 -33.19
CA GLN A 219 27.65 -17.25 -34.27
C GLN A 219 26.64 -18.38 -34.00
N GLY A 220 25.76 -18.21 -33.01
CA GLY A 220 24.73 -19.17 -32.70
C GLY A 220 25.23 -20.50 -32.13
N ARG A 221 26.41 -20.51 -31.50
CA ARG A 221 27.03 -21.72 -30.94
C ARG A 221 26.24 -22.38 -29.81
N ALA A 222 25.56 -21.56 -29.00
CA ALA A 222 24.67 -22.01 -27.93
C ALA A 222 23.77 -20.84 -27.49
N VAL A 223 22.86 -21.11 -26.57
CA VAL A 223 22.16 -20.12 -25.77
C VAL A 223 22.49 -20.39 -24.30
N PHE A 224 22.97 -19.38 -23.59
CA PHE A 224 23.12 -19.43 -22.14
C PHE A 224 21.80 -18.97 -21.50
N GLY A 225 21.34 -19.70 -20.49
CA GLY A 225 20.11 -19.40 -19.79
C GLY A 225 20.28 -19.37 -18.28
N ILE A 226 19.46 -18.53 -17.64
CA ILE A 226 19.34 -18.39 -16.19
C ILE A 226 17.86 -18.55 -15.86
N ASP A 227 17.53 -19.48 -14.97
CA ASP A 227 16.20 -19.65 -14.42
C ASP A 227 16.06 -18.95 -13.08
N ILE A 228 14.97 -18.22 -12.92
CA ILE A 228 14.55 -17.60 -11.66
C ILE A 228 13.30 -18.34 -11.18
N ASP A 229 13.36 -18.95 -10.00
CA ASP A 229 12.19 -19.55 -9.35
C ASP A 229 11.34 -18.43 -8.76
N LEU A 230 10.04 -18.46 -9.04
CA LEU A 230 9.08 -17.49 -8.54
C LEU A 230 9.02 -17.43 -7.02
N ARG A 231 9.38 -18.51 -6.30
CA ARG A 231 9.46 -18.54 -4.83
C ARG A 231 10.54 -17.65 -4.23
N SER A 232 11.48 -17.18 -5.04
CA SER A 232 12.50 -16.20 -4.60
C SER A 232 12.00 -14.76 -4.62
N LEU A 233 10.92 -14.47 -5.35
CA LEU A 233 10.39 -13.12 -5.50
C LEU A 233 9.62 -12.59 -4.28
N PRO A 234 8.93 -13.41 -3.46
CA PRO A 234 8.37 -12.96 -2.19
C PRO A 234 9.39 -12.29 -1.27
N ASP A 235 10.65 -12.74 -1.24
CA ASP A 235 11.69 -12.11 -0.42
C ASP A 235 11.98 -10.67 -0.88
N THR A 236 11.96 -10.42 -2.19
CA THR A 236 12.06 -9.08 -2.78
C THR A 236 10.91 -8.18 -2.33
N LEU A 237 9.70 -8.75 -2.18
CA LEU A 237 8.52 -8.02 -1.74
C LEU A 237 8.47 -7.86 -0.21
N ALA A 238 8.97 -8.83 0.57
CA ALA A 238 8.96 -8.83 2.02
C ALA A 238 9.89 -7.77 2.63
N GLY A 239 10.93 -7.34 1.89
CA GLY A 239 11.79 -6.22 2.29
C GLY A 239 11.10 -4.85 2.26
N LEU A 240 9.87 -4.76 1.76
CA LEU A 240 9.10 -3.52 1.69
C LEU A 240 8.38 -3.27 3.02
N GLN A 241 8.38 -2.02 3.49
CA GLN A 241 7.59 -1.63 4.66
C GLN A 241 6.10 -1.56 4.28
N LEU A 242 5.42 -2.69 4.45
CA LEU A 242 3.99 -2.85 4.21
C LEU A 242 3.18 -2.46 5.45
N SER A 243 1.97 -1.93 5.26
CA SER A 243 1.05 -1.68 6.38
C SER A 243 0.51 -3.00 6.97
N PRO A 244 -0.09 -2.98 8.18
CA PRO A 244 -0.46 -4.20 8.90
C PRO A 244 -1.41 -5.15 8.17
N ASN A 245 -2.24 -4.64 7.26
CA ASN A 245 -3.17 -5.43 6.45
C ASN A 245 -2.92 -5.21 4.95
N ALA A 246 -1.71 -4.79 4.58
CA ALA A 246 -1.31 -4.66 3.20
C ALA A 246 -0.99 -6.01 2.56
N PHE A 247 -1.26 -6.06 1.27
CA PHE A 247 -0.80 -7.11 0.38
C PHE A 247 -0.18 -6.49 -0.87
N ILE A 248 0.85 -7.15 -1.37
CA ILE A 248 1.50 -6.81 -2.63
C ILE A 248 1.69 -8.10 -3.44
N ALA A 249 1.42 -8.04 -4.74
CA ALA A 249 1.70 -9.14 -5.66
C ALA A 249 2.29 -8.66 -6.98
N ILE A 250 3.04 -9.57 -7.60
CA ILE A 250 3.51 -9.47 -8.97
C ILE A 250 2.62 -10.39 -9.81
N LEU A 251 2.04 -9.85 -10.87
CA LEU A 251 1.19 -10.55 -11.82
C LEU A 251 1.86 -10.58 -13.20
N ASP A 252 1.55 -11.59 -14.00
CA ASP A 252 1.84 -11.56 -15.44
C ASP A 252 0.70 -10.94 -16.26
N ASN A 253 0.90 -10.88 -17.57
CA ASN A 253 -0.07 -10.39 -18.53
C ASN A 253 -1.40 -11.18 -18.53
N GLN A 254 -1.42 -12.40 -18.00
CA GLN A 254 -2.64 -13.21 -17.84
C GLN A 254 -3.25 -13.10 -16.44
N GLN A 255 -2.81 -12.11 -15.63
CA GLN A 255 -3.23 -11.89 -14.25
C GLN A 255 -3.01 -13.12 -13.35
N ARG A 256 -1.99 -13.93 -13.63
CA ARG A 256 -1.57 -15.01 -12.74
C ARG A 256 -0.59 -14.48 -11.71
N ILE A 257 -0.76 -14.91 -10.47
CA ILE A 257 0.08 -14.50 -9.36
C ILE A 257 1.45 -15.17 -9.49
N LEU A 258 2.47 -14.35 -9.70
CA LEU A 258 3.87 -14.78 -9.78
C LEU A 258 4.49 -14.83 -8.39
N ALA A 259 4.21 -13.81 -7.59
CA ALA A 259 4.70 -13.69 -6.22
C ALA A 259 3.75 -12.83 -5.42
N ALA A 260 3.71 -13.08 -4.11
CA ALA A 260 2.93 -12.29 -3.18
C ALA A 260 3.66 -12.18 -1.84
N ALA A 261 3.53 -11.03 -1.20
CA ALA A 261 3.93 -10.78 0.18
C ALA A 261 2.90 -9.86 0.86
N GLY A 262 2.92 -9.83 2.19
CA GLY A 262 1.97 -9.04 2.95
C GLY A 262 1.68 -9.67 4.30
N HIS A 263 0.57 -9.25 4.87
CA HIS A 263 0.12 -9.71 6.17
C HIS A 263 -1.34 -10.19 6.10
N GLY A 264 -1.76 -10.97 7.10
CA GLY A 264 -3.13 -11.45 7.21
C GLY A 264 -3.47 -12.60 6.26
N SER A 265 -4.76 -12.93 6.19
CA SER A 265 -5.29 -14.13 5.53
C SER A 265 -5.11 -14.15 4.00
N ALA A 266 -4.91 -12.99 3.37
CA ALA A 266 -4.70 -12.90 1.93
C ALA A 266 -3.38 -13.56 1.48
N LEU A 267 -2.33 -13.48 2.28
CA LEU A 267 -1.05 -14.13 1.95
C LEU A 267 -1.13 -15.66 2.06
N THR A 268 -1.80 -16.17 3.10
CA THR A 268 -1.99 -17.62 3.29
C THR A 268 -2.85 -18.27 2.20
N ALA A 269 -3.60 -17.47 1.44
CA ALA A 269 -4.48 -17.94 0.37
C ALA A 269 -3.79 -18.08 -1.00
N VAL A 270 -2.50 -17.72 -1.12
CA VAL A 270 -1.76 -17.76 -2.39
C VAL A 270 -0.75 -18.93 -2.39
N PRO A 271 -0.98 -19.98 -3.19
CA PRO A 271 0.01 -21.03 -3.40
C PRO A 271 1.23 -20.46 -4.13
N GLN A 272 2.37 -20.39 -3.43
CA GLN A 272 3.61 -19.85 -3.99
C GLN A 272 4.12 -20.73 -5.15
N GLY A 273 4.40 -20.11 -6.31
CA GLY A 273 4.97 -20.79 -7.49
C GLY A 273 4.01 -21.59 -8.37
N ALA A 274 2.69 -21.54 -8.11
CA ALA A 274 1.68 -22.30 -8.85
C ALA A 274 1.05 -21.57 -10.06
N LEU A 275 1.52 -20.37 -10.40
CA LEU A 275 0.95 -19.52 -11.48
C LEU A 275 -0.59 -19.43 -11.40
N THR A 276 -1.11 -19.22 -10.19
CA THR A 276 -2.55 -19.22 -9.91
C THR A 276 -3.20 -17.96 -10.50
N PRO A 277 -4.25 -18.08 -11.33
CA PRO A 277 -5.04 -16.93 -11.77
C PRO A 277 -5.60 -16.14 -10.58
N LEU A 278 -5.52 -14.82 -10.61
CA LEU A 278 -5.93 -13.94 -9.51
C LEU A 278 -7.43 -14.06 -9.18
N ASP A 279 -8.27 -14.26 -10.20
CA ASP A 279 -9.72 -14.48 -10.08
C ASP A 279 -10.10 -15.81 -9.41
N LYS A 280 -9.16 -16.77 -9.37
CA LYS A 280 -9.34 -18.09 -8.74
C LYS A 280 -8.64 -18.20 -7.38
N ALA A 281 -8.11 -17.11 -6.86
CA ALA A 281 -7.51 -17.10 -5.53
C ALA A 281 -8.56 -17.49 -4.47
N ALA A 282 -8.12 -18.21 -3.43
CA ALA A 282 -9.02 -18.67 -2.37
C ALA A 282 -9.58 -17.53 -1.50
N ASP A 283 -8.90 -16.37 -1.48
CA ASP A 283 -9.40 -15.17 -0.80
C ASP A 283 -10.38 -14.41 -1.71
N PRO A 284 -11.64 -14.18 -1.30
CA PRO A 284 -12.62 -13.43 -2.09
C PRO A 284 -12.17 -12.00 -2.42
N ARG A 285 -11.34 -11.39 -1.59
CA ARG A 285 -10.78 -10.05 -1.84
C ARG A 285 -9.84 -10.07 -3.03
N LEU A 286 -8.98 -11.08 -3.11
CA LEU A 286 -8.08 -11.30 -4.24
C LEU A 286 -8.87 -11.55 -5.53
N ALA A 287 -9.88 -12.41 -5.46
CA ALA A 287 -10.71 -12.77 -6.61
C ALA A 287 -11.49 -11.59 -7.21
N ALA A 288 -11.76 -10.54 -6.43
CA ALA A 288 -12.46 -9.34 -6.89
C ALA A 288 -11.54 -8.29 -7.56
N LEU A 289 -10.22 -8.34 -7.34
CA LEU A 289 -9.27 -7.36 -7.88
C LEU A 289 -9.22 -7.28 -9.41
N PRO A 290 -9.29 -8.38 -10.18
CA PRO A 290 -9.28 -8.32 -11.66
C PRO A 290 -10.31 -7.36 -12.26
N ALA A 291 -11.48 -7.23 -11.63
CA ALA A 291 -12.54 -6.32 -12.07
C ALA A 291 -12.24 -4.84 -11.75
N LEU A 292 -11.40 -4.59 -10.75
CA LEU A 292 -11.03 -3.25 -10.27
C LEU A 292 -9.75 -2.72 -10.94
N LEU A 293 -8.78 -3.59 -11.23
CA LEU A 293 -7.49 -3.21 -11.80
C LEU A 293 -7.57 -2.34 -13.07
N PRO A 294 -8.47 -2.59 -14.05
CA PRO A 294 -8.60 -1.74 -15.24
C PRO A 294 -9.04 -0.30 -14.93
N ARG A 295 -9.60 -0.05 -13.75
CA ARG A 295 -10.07 1.27 -13.30
C ARG A 295 -9.00 2.03 -12.51
N VAL A 296 -7.91 1.37 -12.13
CA VAL A 296 -6.79 1.97 -11.40
C VAL A 296 -5.83 2.58 -12.43
N PRO A 297 -5.63 3.91 -12.44
CA PRO A 297 -4.65 4.52 -13.32
C PRO A 297 -3.25 4.01 -13.01
N GLU A 298 -2.41 3.87 -14.03
CA GLU A 298 -0.99 3.59 -13.81
C GLU A 298 -0.35 4.70 -12.98
N ASP A 299 0.55 4.32 -12.06
CA ASP A 299 1.28 5.22 -11.17
C ASP A 299 0.42 6.08 -10.23
N LYS A 300 -0.85 5.74 -10.02
CA LYS A 300 -1.71 6.43 -9.04
C LYS A 300 -2.58 5.46 -8.25
N ALA A 301 -2.48 5.54 -6.93
CA ALA A 301 -3.38 4.81 -6.06
C ALA A 301 -4.81 5.36 -6.15
N THR A 302 -5.80 4.45 -6.08
CA THR A 302 -7.23 4.76 -6.10
C THR A 302 -7.89 4.13 -4.89
N VAL A 303 -8.77 4.88 -4.23
CA VAL A 303 -9.62 4.35 -3.16
C VAL A 303 -10.88 3.75 -3.79
N THR A 304 -11.18 2.50 -3.45
CA THR A 304 -12.37 1.80 -3.93
C THR A 304 -12.93 0.89 -2.83
N ASP A 305 -14.21 0.57 -2.92
CA ASP A 305 -14.84 -0.37 -1.98
C ASP A 305 -14.58 -1.81 -2.44
N LEU A 306 -13.94 -2.58 -1.57
CA LEU A 306 -13.66 -3.99 -1.77
C LEU A 306 -14.35 -4.77 -0.66
N LEU A 307 -15.39 -5.53 -1.01
CA LEU A 307 -16.26 -6.26 -0.07
C LEU A 307 -16.77 -5.37 1.06
N ASP A 308 -17.40 -4.25 0.72
CA ASP A 308 -18.02 -3.27 1.63
C ASP A 308 -17.06 -2.54 2.59
N ALA A 309 -15.76 -2.55 2.30
CA ALA A 309 -14.77 -1.76 3.04
C ALA A 309 -13.89 -0.93 2.10
N PRO A 310 -13.55 0.32 2.49
CA PRO A 310 -12.70 1.19 1.66
C PRO A 310 -11.26 0.67 1.69
N HIS A 311 -10.74 0.39 0.50
CA HIS A 311 -9.37 -0.04 0.28
C HIS A 311 -8.66 0.92 -0.66
N VAL A 312 -7.37 1.15 -0.40
CA VAL A 312 -6.47 1.81 -1.35
C VAL A 312 -5.82 0.76 -2.22
N LEU A 313 -5.89 0.93 -3.54
CA LEU A 313 -5.27 0.04 -4.53
C LEU A 313 -4.30 0.84 -5.39
N SER A 314 -3.12 0.30 -5.65
CA SER A 314 -2.17 0.81 -6.64
C SER A 314 -1.77 -0.31 -7.59
N ALA A 315 -1.60 0.04 -8.86
CA ALA A 315 -1.15 -0.88 -9.89
C ALA A 315 -0.07 -0.19 -10.73
N ARG A 316 1.01 -0.91 -11.00
CA ARG A 316 2.11 -0.43 -11.83
C ARG A 316 2.54 -1.49 -12.82
N ARG A 317 2.49 -1.14 -14.10
CA ARG A 317 2.99 -2.02 -15.15
C ARG A 317 4.50 -1.90 -15.27
N LEU A 318 5.14 -3.03 -15.51
CA LEU A 318 6.57 -3.16 -15.71
C LEU A 318 6.81 -3.87 -17.04
N ASP A 319 7.41 -3.15 -17.98
CA ASP A 319 8.00 -3.75 -19.17
C ASP A 319 9.45 -4.14 -18.87
N VAL A 320 9.73 -5.44 -19.01
CA VAL A 320 11.02 -6.06 -18.68
C VAL A 320 11.80 -6.48 -19.93
N GLY A 321 11.29 -6.17 -21.12
CA GLY A 321 11.92 -6.51 -22.40
C GLY A 321 11.77 -8.00 -22.77
N GLY A 322 12.03 -8.32 -24.04
CA GLY A 322 11.86 -9.69 -24.55
C GLY A 322 10.39 -10.16 -24.65
N GLY A 323 9.43 -9.23 -24.62
CA GLY A 323 8.00 -9.53 -24.77
C GLY A 323 7.27 -9.91 -23.47
N ALA A 324 7.99 -10.07 -22.36
CA ALA A 324 7.38 -10.23 -21.04
C ALA A 324 6.97 -8.86 -20.46
N ALA A 325 5.77 -8.81 -19.87
CA ALA A 325 5.38 -7.66 -19.06
C ALA A 325 4.70 -8.16 -17.77
N PHE A 326 4.99 -7.44 -16.69
CA PHE A 326 4.47 -7.74 -15.36
C PHE A 326 3.65 -6.57 -14.85
N GLN A 327 2.79 -6.84 -13.88
CA GLN A 327 2.06 -5.81 -13.16
C GLN A 327 2.27 -6.02 -11.66
N VAL A 328 2.76 -4.99 -10.98
CA VAL A 328 2.83 -4.97 -9.52
C VAL A 328 1.57 -4.33 -8.99
N ILE A 329 0.85 -5.06 -8.15
CA ILE A 329 -0.36 -4.59 -7.50
C ILE A 329 -0.14 -4.52 -6.00
N SER A 330 -0.66 -3.50 -5.35
CA SER A 330 -0.68 -3.41 -3.90
C SER A 330 -2.03 -2.91 -3.42
N TRP A 331 -2.51 -3.46 -2.30
CA TRP A 331 -3.70 -2.95 -1.65
C TRP A 331 -3.60 -3.01 -0.11
N ALA A 332 -4.35 -2.14 0.57
CA ALA A 332 -4.63 -2.21 2.00
C ALA A 332 -5.98 -1.57 2.33
N PRO A 333 -6.59 -1.91 3.47
CA PRO A 333 -7.72 -1.14 3.97
C PRO A 333 -7.28 0.27 4.37
N VAL A 334 -8.12 1.27 4.11
CA VAL A 334 -7.84 2.68 4.47
C VAL A 334 -7.65 2.84 5.98
N SER A 335 -8.27 1.98 6.79
CA SER A 335 -8.13 1.97 8.25
C SER A 335 -6.69 1.77 8.75
N ASP A 336 -5.81 1.18 7.95
CA ASP A 336 -4.38 1.05 8.29
C ASP A 336 -3.70 2.43 8.43
N PHE A 337 -4.27 3.47 7.83
CA PHE A 337 -3.74 4.83 7.80
C PHE A 337 -4.51 5.79 8.69
N THR A 338 -5.65 5.36 9.25
CA THR A 338 -6.47 6.20 10.11
C THR A 338 -6.03 6.18 11.57
N GLY A 339 -5.14 5.29 12.01
CA GLY A 339 -4.72 5.20 13.42
C GLY A 339 -4.37 6.55 14.08
N PRO A 340 -3.42 7.33 13.54
CA PRO A 340 -3.11 8.68 14.03
C PRO A 340 -4.27 9.68 13.86
N VAL A 341 -5.06 9.50 12.80
CA VAL A 341 -6.21 10.35 12.47
C VAL A 341 -7.37 10.14 13.44
N ASP A 342 -7.59 8.91 13.90
CA ASP A 342 -8.63 8.55 14.86
C ASP A 342 -8.30 9.10 16.26
N GLN A 343 -7.02 9.11 16.63
CA GLN A 343 -6.56 9.79 17.84
C GLN A 343 -6.77 11.30 17.74
N ALA A 344 -6.31 11.93 16.67
CA ALA A 344 -6.51 13.36 16.43
C ALA A 344 -8.00 13.74 16.39
N ARG A 345 -8.84 12.89 15.79
CA ARG A 345 -10.31 13.04 15.78
C ARG A 345 -10.88 13.04 17.19
N ARG A 346 -10.45 12.11 18.04
CA ARG A 346 -10.89 12.03 19.44
C ARG A 346 -10.45 13.27 20.22
N ASP A 347 -9.23 13.73 20.00
CA ASP A 347 -8.69 14.90 20.68
C ASP A 347 -9.44 16.18 20.26
N VAL A 348 -9.76 16.34 18.97
CA VAL A 348 -10.60 17.45 18.47
C VAL A 348 -12.02 17.36 19.02
N LEU A 349 -12.62 16.17 19.12
CA LEU A 349 -13.94 15.98 19.73
C LEU A 349 -13.93 16.39 21.20
N ILE A 350 -12.94 15.92 21.98
CA ILE A 350 -12.78 16.28 23.39
C ILE A 350 -12.57 17.78 23.55
N ALA A 351 -11.68 18.38 22.75
CA ALA A 351 -11.43 19.81 22.77
C ALA A 351 -12.70 20.62 22.42
N SER A 352 -13.48 20.18 21.42
CA SER A 352 -14.74 20.83 21.03
C SER A 352 -15.78 20.74 22.15
N VAL A 353 -15.88 19.59 22.82
CA VAL A 353 -16.77 19.43 23.99
C VAL A 353 -16.33 20.33 25.14
N ILE A 354 -15.03 20.41 25.43
CA ILE A 354 -14.50 21.31 26.47
C ILE A 354 -14.83 22.77 26.13
N VAL A 355 -14.59 23.19 24.88
CA VAL A 355 -14.92 24.56 24.41
C VAL A 355 -16.42 24.83 24.52
N LEU A 356 -17.28 23.87 24.15
CA LEU A 356 -18.73 24.01 24.27
C LEU A 356 -19.17 24.14 25.74
N VAL A 357 -18.64 23.28 26.61
CA VAL A 357 -18.90 23.29 28.06
C VAL A 357 -18.38 24.58 28.72
N LEU A 358 -17.38 25.26 28.14
CA LEU A 358 -16.92 26.57 28.62
C LEU A 358 -17.74 27.72 28.04
N LEU A 359 -17.96 27.76 26.72
CA LEU A 359 -18.61 28.87 26.03
C LEU A 359 -20.11 28.95 26.32
N VAL A 360 -20.82 27.82 26.43
CA VAL A 360 -22.27 27.84 26.66
C VAL A 360 -22.58 28.45 28.03
N PRO A 361 -21.99 28.02 29.17
CA PRO A 361 -22.20 28.68 30.46
C PRO A 361 -21.77 30.14 30.45
N LEU A 362 -20.65 30.48 29.80
CA LEU A 362 -20.20 31.87 29.70
C LEU A 362 -21.23 32.74 28.97
N ALA A 363 -21.76 32.26 27.84
CA ALA A 363 -22.82 32.92 27.09
C ALA A 363 -24.11 33.04 27.90
N LEU A 364 -24.48 31.99 28.65
CA LEU A 364 -25.64 32.01 29.53
C LEU A 364 -25.49 33.02 30.67
N LEU A 365 -24.33 33.06 31.33
CA LEU A 365 -24.02 33.99 32.42
C LEU A 365 -24.00 35.44 31.91
N GLY A 366 -23.24 35.71 30.85
CA GLY A 366 -23.14 37.05 30.26
C GLY A 366 -24.46 37.58 29.71
N THR A 367 -25.24 36.73 29.02
CA THR A 367 -26.55 37.16 28.52
C THR A 367 -27.54 37.40 29.65
N ARG A 368 -27.51 36.58 30.71
CA ARG A 368 -28.39 36.77 31.88
C ARG A 368 -28.10 38.08 32.60
N SER A 369 -26.84 38.43 32.84
CA SER A 369 -26.49 39.68 33.53
C SER A 369 -26.94 40.90 32.72
N VAL A 370 -26.63 40.93 31.42
CA VAL A 370 -27.04 42.02 30.53
C VAL A 370 -28.55 42.16 30.47
N THR A 371 -29.28 41.05 30.33
CA THR A 371 -30.74 41.14 30.20
C THR A 371 -31.43 41.52 31.52
N GLN A 372 -30.92 41.07 32.67
CA GLN A 372 -31.45 41.47 33.97
C GLN A 372 -31.22 42.97 34.23
N ALA A 373 -30.05 43.49 33.89
CA ALA A 373 -29.74 44.91 33.97
C ALA A 373 -30.71 45.73 33.11
N LEU A 374 -30.81 45.41 31.81
CA LEU A 374 -31.73 46.09 30.89
C LEU A 374 -33.20 45.98 31.32
N SER A 375 -33.63 44.83 31.86
CA SER A 375 -35.01 44.66 32.35
C SER A 375 -35.30 45.50 33.59
N SER A 376 -34.33 45.68 34.49
CA SER A 376 -34.50 46.50 35.70
C SER A 376 -34.58 47.97 35.33
N MET A 377 -33.69 48.43 34.44
CA MET A 377 -33.69 49.79 33.90
C MET A 377 -34.99 50.14 33.16
N ALA A 378 -35.53 49.19 32.38
CA ALA A 378 -36.81 49.36 31.69
C ALA A 378 -37.98 49.50 32.68
N GLN A 379 -37.99 48.75 33.79
CA GLN A 379 -39.01 48.86 34.83
C GLN A 379 -38.93 50.21 35.57
N ASP A 380 -37.73 50.67 35.89
CA ASP A 380 -37.54 51.96 36.55
C ASP A 380 -37.92 53.14 35.65
N SER A 381 -37.66 53.03 34.35
CA SER A 381 -38.14 54.01 33.36
C SER A 381 -39.67 54.03 33.25
N GLU A 382 -40.32 52.87 33.31
CA GLU A 382 -41.79 52.79 33.30
C GLU A 382 -42.40 53.43 34.54
N ARG A 383 -41.81 53.21 35.73
CA ARG A 383 -42.20 53.90 36.98
C ARG A 383 -42.01 55.41 36.88
N LEU A 384 -40.87 55.86 36.37
CA LEU A 384 -40.59 57.28 36.15
C LEU A 384 -41.62 57.91 35.20
N ARG A 385 -42.03 57.21 34.14
CA ARG A 385 -43.08 57.64 33.21
C ARG A 385 -44.44 57.82 33.91
N HIS A 386 -44.73 56.98 34.89
CA HIS A 386 -45.94 57.06 35.71
C HIS A 386 -45.80 57.97 36.94
N MET A 387 -44.66 58.67 37.09
CA MET A 387 -44.33 59.49 38.27
C MET A 387 -44.48 58.73 39.60
N ASP A 388 -44.27 57.42 39.58
CA ASP A 388 -44.33 56.56 40.77
C ASP A 388 -42.96 56.52 41.46
N PHE A 389 -42.81 57.33 42.52
CA PHE A 389 -41.58 57.44 43.32
C PHE A 389 -41.63 56.65 44.65
N SER A 390 -42.58 55.71 44.77
CA SER A 390 -42.83 54.93 45.99
C SER A 390 -41.69 53.98 46.35
N ALA A 391 -40.88 53.55 45.38
CA ALA A 391 -39.71 52.72 45.56
C ALA A 391 -38.44 53.43 45.07
N GLU A 392 -37.28 53.08 45.64
CA GLU A 392 -36.01 53.52 45.09
C GLU A 392 -35.68 52.78 43.78
N PRO A 393 -35.00 53.43 42.82
CA PRO A 393 -34.57 52.79 41.59
C PRO A 393 -33.60 51.65 41.88
N HIS A 394 -33.60 50.61 41.05
CA HIS A 394 -32.73 49.47 41.22
C HIS A 394 -31.28 49.90 40.97
N THR A 395 -30.37 49.51 41.87
CA THR A 395 -28.93 49.66 41.63
C THR A 395 -28.48 48.61 40.62
N VAL A 396 -28.21 49.04 39.40
CA VAL A 396 -27.75 48.17 38.31
C VAL A 396 -26.23 48.12 38.36
N HIS A 397 -25.67 46.95 38.65
CA HIS A 397 -24.23 46.71 38.53
C HIS A 397 -24.00 45.76 37.36
N SER A 398 -23.26 46.23 36.35
CA SER A 398 -22.95 45.45 35.15
C SER A 398 -21.45 45.39 34.89
N PHE A 399 -20.98 44.24 34.41
CA PHE A 399 -19.62 44.09 33.90
C PHE A 399 -19.35 44.98 32.66
N LEU A 400 -20.40 45.25 31.87
CA LEU A 400 -20.30 46.13 30.72
C LEU A 400 -20.39 47.58 31.18
N TYR A 401 -19.29 48.31 30.99
CA TYR A 401 -19.13 49.71 31.35
C TYR A 401 -20.29 50.60 30.88
N GLU A 402 -20.77 50.38 29.65
CA GLU A 402 -21.86 51.15 29.06
C GLU A 402 -23.18 50.96 29.81
N ILE A 403 -23.46 49.75 30.31
CA ILE A 403 -24.69 49.45 31.05
C ILE A 403 -24.63 50.06 32.45
N ASP A 404 -23.47 49.96 33.10
CA ASP A 404 -23.23 50.49 34.45
C ASP A 404 -23.37 52.03 34.46
N THR A 405 -22.69 52.68 33.51
CA THR A 405 -22.74 54.15 33.32
C THR A 405 -24.17 54.64 33.06
N LEU A 406 -24.95 53.90 32.26
CA LEU A 406 -26.33 54.25 31.96
C LEU A 406 -27.26 54.03 33.17
N GLY A 407 -27.01 52.97 33.95
CA GLY A 407 -27.72 52.71 35.21
C GLY A 407 -27.52 53.83 36.23
N GLU A 408 -26.28 54.29 36.42
CA GLU A 408 -25.97 55.41 37.30
C GLU A 408 -26.64 56.71 36.83
N ALA A 409 -26.58 57.02 35.54
CA ALA A 409 -27.22 58.20 34.98
C ALA A 409 -28.75 58.21 35.22
N GLN A 410 -29.42 57.06 35.07
CA GLN A 410 -30.85 56.93 35.37
C GLN A 410 -31.15 57.10 36.86
N ALA A 411 -30.33 56.55 37.75
CA ALA A 411 -30.52 56.71 39.20
C ALA A 411 -30.36 58.18 39.64
N ILE A 412 -29.44 58.92 39.02
CA ILE A 412 -29.28 60.37 39.25
C ILE A 412 -30.52 61.13 38.74
N MET A 413 -31.00 60.80 37.53
CA MET A 413 -32.20 61.42 36.96
C MET A 413 -33.44 61.16 37.83
N HIS A 414 -33.66 59.93 38.28
CA HIS A 414 -34.79 59.58 39.14
C HIS A 414 -34.81 60.38 40.44
N ARG A 415 -33.65 60.52 41.11
CA ARG A 415 -33.52 61.34 42.32
C ARG A 415 -33.82 62.80 42.05
N SER A 416 -33.25 63.37 40.98
CA SER A 416 -33.50 64.78 40.63
C SER A 416 -34.96 65.07 40.31
N VAL A 417 -35.66 64.16 39.62
CA VAL A 417 -37.09 64.32 39.32
C VAL A 417 -37.92 64.19 40.59
N LYS A 418 -37.63 63.22 41.47
CA LYS A 418 -38.33 63.04 42.76
C LYS A 418 -38.21 64.28 43.65
N GLU A 419 -37.01 64.85 43.79
CA GLU A 419 -36.77 66.06 44.59
C GLU A 419 -37.54 67.27 44.05
N ARG A 420 -37.55 67.45 42.71
CA ARG A 420 -38.30 68.55 42.07
C ARG A 420 -39.81 68.36 42.20
N ALA A 421 -40.32 67.14 42.10
CA ALA A 421 -41.73 66.84 42.29
C ALA A 421 -42.17 67.14 43.74
N ALA A 422 -41.37 66.74 44.73
CA ALA A 422 -41.64 67.04 46.14
C ALA A 422 -41.59 68.55 46.45
N ALA A 423 -40.66 69.28 45.84
CA ALA A 423 -40.57 70.74 46.00
C ALA A 423 -41.79 71.49 45.42
N LEU A 424 -42.49 70.90 44.46
CA LEU A 424 -43.71 71.45 43.87
C LEU A 424 -44.99 71.10 44.64
N GLU A 425 -45.01 70.05 45.46
CA GLU A 425 -46.15 69.72 46.33
C GLU A 425 -46.17 70.51 47.65
N VAL A 426 -45.00 71.05 48.07
CA VAL A 426 -44.85 71.82 49.32
C VAL A 426 -45.00 73.34 49.09
N ALA A 427 -45.01 73.79 47.84
CA ALA A 427 -45.24 75.17 47.42
C ALA A 427 -46.69 75.38 46.95
#